data_AF-A0A7V7XL00-F1
#
_entry.id   AF-A0A7V7XL00-F1
#
_cell.length_a   1.000
_cell.length_b   1.000
_cell.length_c   1.000
_cell.angle_alpha   90.00
_cell.angle_beta   90.00
_cell.angle_gamma   90.00
#
_symmetry.space_group_name_H-M   'P 1'
#
loop_
_entity.id
_entity.type
_entity.pdbx_description
1 polymer ?
#
loop_
_entity_poly.entity_id
_entity_poly.type
_entity_poly.pdbx_seq_one_letter_code
_entity_poly.pdbx_strand_id
1 'polypeptide(L)'
;MSRLWMRKVWFSGCLTLLTAMCGAAEKMGVVDAGAYVIPTGFVTNVYWLDTESVVFVGTQEASSNPAQKGMRLLQFDVGRRRLNDIGPIGGGLCVYDGKLRYWRPKSSLSSTLPSQPTAEWFAGPVGEIISSPEPKVSPHGDRMDPLQGCRFESEIPPLPDQLAVRRKTVSSQFVRLKPEHGWVEFAKRSGDPPHVLRQYPAAIIPPAGQAESGIALPEFFRENLKRVSRYDSTLLYYPHRNAYVLRTQHYQSPLPEGVRTTLWWIYPDGRVEEIVSYTRDKSWPLANANSFIPARSGVYFIGADTTLTSYVGLYGLFRYYDDNKRRRVVAGRIGPWALSPDGCKLAFGNDDRWLVDGPRQYKLQVIDLCKGEKK
;
A
#
# COMPACT_ATOMS: atom_id res chain seq x y z
N MET A 1 -13.70 -88.27 15.25
CA MET A 1 -14.43 -87.27 14.44
C MET A 1 -14.43 -85.94 15.18
N SER A 2 -13.92 -84.93 14.50
CA SER A 2 -13.30 -83.71 15.02
C SER A 2 -14.34 -82.68 15.48
N ARG A 3 -14.21 -82.14 16.71
CA ARG A 3 -14.96 -80.96 17.16
C ARG A 3 -14.03 -79.75 17.24
N LEU A 4 -14.16 -78.88 16.24
CA LEU A 4 -13.49 -77.59 16.12
C LEU A 4 -13.96 -76.65 17.26
N TRP A 5 -13.02 -76.16 18.06
CA TRP A 5 -13.23 -75.09 19.03
C TRP A 5 -13.11 -73.72 18.33
N MET A 6 -14.21 -72.96 18.26
CA MET A 6 -14.18 -71.55 17.88
C MET A 6 -13.76 -70.70 19.09
N ARG A 7 -12.59 -70.06 19.01
CA ARG A 7 -12.21 -68.94 19.88
C ARG A 7 -12.73 -67.64 19.26
N LYS A 8 -13.76 -67.04 19.88
CA LYS A 8 -14.15 -65.64 19.66
C LYS A 8 -13.11 -64.73 20.32
N VAL A 9 -12.23 -64.13 19.51
CA VAL A 9 -11.37 -63.02 19.95
C VAL A 9 -12.18 -61.74 19.90
N TRP A 10 -12.47 -61.18 21.07
CA TRP A 10 -13.03 -59.84 21.20
C TRP A 10 -11.93 -58.81 20.88
N PHE A 11 -12.05 -58.12 19.75
CA PHE A 11 -11.29 -56.92 19.45
C PHE A 11 -11.80 -55.78 20.36
N SER A 12 -11.14 -55.61 21.51
CA SER A 12 -11.32 -54.43 22.36
C SER A 12 -10.81 -53.21 21.62
N GLY A 13 -11.66 -52.19 21.56
CA GLY A 13 -11.49 -50.99 20.74
C GLY A 13 -10.21 -50.22 21.04
N CYS A 14 -9.43 -49.99 19.99
CA CYS A 14 -8.56 -48.83 19.89
C CYS A 14 -9.19 -47.89 18.87
N LEU A 15 -10.29 -47.25 19.27
CA LEU A 15 -10.84 -46.08 18.58
C LEU A 15 -9.90 -44.91 18.93
N THR A 16 -8.72 -44.91 18.32
CA THR A 16 -7.76 -43.81 18.40
C THR A 16 -8.51 -42.55 18.01
N LEU A 17 -8.60 -41.60 18.95
CA LEU A 17 -9.09 -40.25 18.73
C LEU A 17 -8.29 -39.60 17.59
N LEU A 18 -8.73 -39.82 16.36
CA LEU A 18 -8.65 -38.85 15.28
C LEU A 18 -9.74 -37.80 15.56
N THR A 19 -9.69 -37.17 16.73
CA THR A 19 -10.22 -35.81 16.84
C THR A 19 -9.34 -35.00 15.93
N ALA A 20 -9.85 -34.86 14.70
CA ALA A 20 -9.44 -33.90 13.73
C ALA A 20 -8.98 -32.64 14.46
N MET A 21 -7.67 -32.46 14.53
CA MET A 21 -7.08 -31.14 14.45
C MET A 21 -7.37 -30.61 13.04
N CYS A 22 -8.66 -30.46 12.72
CA CYS A 22 -9.14 -29.31 11.99
C CYS A 22 -8.80 -28.15 12.91
N GLY A 23 -7.52 -27.75 12.90
CA GLY A 23 -7.10 -26.48 13.44
C GLY A 23 -8.07 -25.50 12.83
N ALA A 24 -8.94 -24.93 13.67
CA ALA A 24 -9.89 -23.93 13.27
C ALA A 24 -9.05 -22.88 12.56
N ALA A 25 -9.10 -22.89 11.23
CA ALA A 25 -8.45 -21.88 10.44
C ALA A 25 -9.22 -20.63 10.83
N GLU A 26 -8.64 -19.88 11.77
CA GLU A 26 -9.20 -18.65 12.27
C GLU A 26 -9.39 -17.77 11.05
N LYS A 27 -10.63 -17.72 10.55
CA LYS A 27 -10.98 -16.87 9.42
C LYS A 27 -10.77 -15.47 9.95
N MET A 28 -9.65 -14.85 9.56
CA MET A 28 -9.44 -13.43 9.78
C MET A 28 -10.70 -12.74 9.27
N GLY A 29 -11.38 -12.03 10.16
CA GLY A 29 -12.74 -11.56 9.92
C GLY A 29 -12.72 -10.44 8.89
N VAL A 30 -12.85 -10.77 7.61
CA VAL A 30 -13.01 -9.79 6.55
C VAL A 30 -14.40 -9.17 6.67
N VAL A 31 -14.45 -7.85 6.80
CA VAL A 31 -15.66 -7.05 6.82
C VAL A 31 -15.87 -6.46 5.43
N ASP A 32 -17.04 -6.72 4.84
CA ASP A 32 -17.45 -6.10 3.58
C ASP A 32 -18.17 -4.77 3.86
N ALA A 33 -17.81 -3.71 3.14
CA ALA A 33 -18.40 -2.40 3.31
C ALA A 33 -19.76 -2.22 2.58
N GLY A 34 -20.15 -3.18 1.74
CA GLY A 34 -21.35 -3.09 0.90
C GLY A 34 -21.24 -2.06 -0.22
N ALA A 35 -20.01 -1.77 -0.67
CA ALA A 35 -19.72 -0.76 -1.69
C ALA A 35 -18.51 -1.16 -2.54
N TYR A 36 -18.33 -0.48 -3.66
CA TYR A 36 -17.32 -0.78 -4.67
C TYR A 36 -16.35 0.38 -4.83
N VAL A 37 -15.06 0.08 -4.81
CA VAL A 37 -13.99 1.02 -5.10
C VAL A 37 -13.84 1.16 -6.61
N ILE A 38 -13.81 2.40 -7.10
CA ILE A 38 -13.49 2.67 -8.50
C ILE A 38 -11.97 2.76 -8.63
N PRO A 39 -11.30 1.90 -9.41
CA PRO A 39 -9.87 2.03 -9.65
C PRO A 39 -9.59 3.19 -10.62
N THR A 40 -8.95 4.28 -10.17
CA THR A 40 -8.49 5.35 -11.07
C THR A 40 -7.00 5.20 -11.34
N GLY A 41 -6.64 4.22 -12.19
CA GLY A 41 -5.25 4.01 -12.62
C GLY A 41 -4.26 3.80 -11.46
N PHE A 42 -3.17 4.57 -11.45
CA PHE A 42 -2.00 4.40 -10.56
C PHE A 42 -2.13 5.03 -9.17
N VAL A 43 -3.26 5.66 -8.83
CA VAL A 43 -3.43 6.34 -7.53
C VAL A 43 -4.33 5.50 -6.63
N THR A 44 -3.98 5.40 -5.35
CA THR A 44 -4.81 4.72 -4.35
C THR A 44 -6.12 5.49 -4.19
N ASN A 45 -7.28 4.82 -4.23
CA ASN A 45 -8.58 5.45 -3.97
C ASN A 45 -9.17 5.01 -2.64
N VAL A 46 -8.34 4.49 -1.74
CA VAL A 46 -8.72 4.01 -0.42
C VAL A 46 -7.72 4.63 0.54
N TYR A 47 -8.20 5.25 1.59
CA TYR A 47 -7.38 5.94 2.58
C TYR A 47 -7.98 5.75 3.97
N TRP A 48 -7.14 5.72 4.99
CA TRP A 48 -7.60 5.74 6.37
C TRP A 48 -7.63 7.18 6.89
N LEU A 49 -8.74 7.57 7.53
CA LEU A 49 -8.83 8.80 8.31
C LEU A 49 -8.20 8.61 9.70
N ASP A 50 -8.47 7.46 10.30
CA ASP A 50 -8.00 7.03 11.61
C ASP A 50 -7.90 5.48 11.63
N THR A 51 -7.90 4.84 12.80
CA THR A 51 -7.79 3.38 12.92
C THR A 51 -9.09 2.60 12.67
N GLU A 52 -10.22 3.28 12.55
CA GLU A 52 -11.57 2.70 12.43
C GLU A 52 -12.39 3.28 11.26
N SER A 53 -11.89 4.28 10.55
CA SER A 53 -12.61 4.94 9.48
C SER A 53 -11.80 4.98 8.18
N VAL A 54 -12.41 4.44 7.12
CA VAL A 54 -11.85 4.42 5.76
C VAL A 54 -12.63 5.39 4.89
N VAL A 55 -11.95 6.18 4.05
CA VAL A 55 -12.58 6.92 2.95
C VAL A 55 -12.11 6.40 1.61
N PHE A 56 -12.99 6.43 0.62
CA PHE A 56 -12.68 5.92 -0.70
C PHE A 56 -13.54 6.55 -1.79
N VAL A 57 -13.03 6.51 -3.02
CA VAL A 57 -13.78 6.88 -4.22
C VAL A 57 -14.48 5.65 -4.77
N GLY A 58 -15.81 5.69 -4.84
CA GLY A 58 -16.59 4.48 -5.09
C GLY A 58 -18.03 4.69 -5.54
N THR A 59 -18.76 3.58 -5.60
CA THR A 59 -20.21 3.49 -5.79
C THR A 59 -20.81 2.51 -4.76
N GLN A 60 -22.07 2.70 -4.38
CA GLN A 60 -22.77 1.75 -3.50
C GLN A 60 -23.22 0.48 -4.25
N GLU A 61 -23.48 0.60 -5.54
CA GLU A 61 -23.88 -0.52 -6.39
C GLU A 61 -22.75 -0.95 -7.32
N ALA A 62 -22.72 -2.24 -7.66
CA ALA A 62 -21.90 -2.72 -8.76
C ALA A 62 -22.30 -1.98 -10.05
N SER A 63 -21.32 -1.54 -10.82
CA SER A 63 -21.55 -0.94 -12.14
C SER A 63 -20.47 -1.37 -13.09
N SER A 64 -20.87 -1.72 -14.31
CA SER A 64 -19.93 -1.90 -15.43
C SER A 64 -19.38 -0.56 -15.94
N ASN A 65 -20.08 0.55 -15.67
CA ASN A 65 -19.65 1.90 -16.02
C ASN A 65 -19.80 2.86 -14.83
N PRO A 66 -18.87 2.84 -13.86
CA PRO A 66 -18.95 3.68 -12.66
C PRO A 66 -18.90 5.18 -12.99
N ALA A 67 -18.20 5.56 -14.06
CA ALA A 67 -18.05 6.95 -14.48
C ALA A 67 -19.40 7.59 -14.88
N GLN A 68 -20.33 6.80 -15.44
CA GLN A 68 -21.68 7.26 -15.77
C GLN A 68 -22.60 7.43 -14.55
N LYS A 69 -22.40 6.64 -13.48
CA LYS A 69 -23.17 6.78 -12.23
C LYS A 69 -22.69 7.94 -11.35
N GLY A 70 -21.59 8.60 -11.73
CA GLY A 70 -20.95 9.65 -10.95
C GLY A 70 -20.11 9.09 -9.80
N MET A 71 -18.89 9.59 -9.64
CA MET A 71 -18.02 9.18 -8.54
C MET A 71 -18.52 9.76 -7.22
N ARG A 72 -18.59 8.92 -6.18
CA ARG A 72 -18.96 9.33 -4.82
C ARG A 72 -17.74 9.21 -3.90
N LEU A 73 -17.62 10.14 -2.97
CA LEU A 73 -16.72 10.02 -1.83
C LEU A 73 -17.49 9.34 -0.70
N LEU A 74 -17.07 8.12 -0.37
CA LEU A 74 -17.73 7.30 0.64
C LEU A 74 -16.82 7.16 1.86
N GLN A 75 -17.42 7.06 3.04
CA GLN A 75 -16.75 6.76 4.30
C GLN A 75 -17.32 5.46 4.87
N PHE A 76 -16.46 4.53 5.26
CA PHE A 76 -16.83 3.32 5.97
C PHE A 76 -16.27 3.35 7.38
N ASP A 77 -17.17 3.41 8.38
CA ASP A 77 -16.87 3.20 9.79
C ASP A 77 -16.83 1.69 10.05
N VAL A 78 -15.63 1.16 10.28
CA VAL A 78 -15.34 -0.28 10.42
C VAL A 78 -15.96 -0.84 11.69
N GLY A 79 -15.84 -0.11 12.81
CA GLY A 79 -16.34 -0.54 14.11
C GLY A 79 -17.87 -0.60 14.15
N ARG A 80 -18.55 0.39 13.56
CA ARG A 80 -20.02 0.44 13.48
C ARG A 80 -20.58 -0.27 12.26
N ARG A 81 -19.73 -0.70 11.32
CA ARG A 81 -20.11 -1.28 10.02
C ARG A 81 -21.10 -0.41 9.26
N ARG A 82 -20.83 0.90 9.26
CA ARG A 82 -21.73 1.89 8.67
C ARG A 82 -21.06 2.58 7.49
N LEU A 83 -21.74 2.56 6.35
CA LEU A 83 -21.35 3.31 5.18
C LEU A 83 -22.06 4.67 5.18
N ASN A 84 -21.30 5.75 5.05
CA ASN A 84 -21.79 7.11 4.89
C ASN A 84 -21.37 7.65 3.53
N ASP A 85 -22.27 8.35 2.87
CA ASP A 85 -21.99 9.05 1.62
C ASP A 85 -21.68 10.52 1.91
N ILE A 86 -20.43 10.94 1.68
CA ILE A 86 -19.98 12.32 1.91
C ILE A 86 -20.45 13.24 0.79
N GLY A 87 -20.77 12.69 -0.39
CA GLY A 87 -21.24 13.43 -1.55
C GLY A 87 -20.48 13.11 -2.84
N PRO A 88 -20.75 13.88 -3.91
CA PRO A 88 -20.04 13.72 -5.17
C PRO A 88 -18.57 14.11 -5.02
N ILE A 89 -17.72 13.52 -5.87
CA ILE A 89 -16.31 13.87 -6.01
C ILE A 89 -15.95 13.94 -7.49
N GLY A 90 -15.23 14.98 -7.87
CA GLY A 90 -14.66 15.10 -9.22
C GLY A 90 -13.29 14.45 -9.33
N GLY A 91 -12.49 14.50 -8.26
CA GLY A 91 -11.20 13.83 -8.17
C GLY A 91 -10.28 14.45 -7.13
N GLY A 92 -8.99 14.14 -7.27
CA GLY A 92 -7.95 14.69 -6.41
C GLY A 92 -8.17 14.38 -4.94
N LEU A 93 -8.60 13.17 -4.57
CA LEU A 93 -8.70 12.82 -3.15
C LEU A 93 -7.30 12.71 -2.54
N CYS A 94 -7.04 13.44 -1.47
CA CYS A 94 -5.88 13.26 -0.62
C CYS A 94 -6.29 13.28 0.85
N VAL A 95 -5.61 12.46 1.66
CA VAL A 95 -5.83 12.36 3.10
C VAL A 95 -4.52 12.58 3.84
N TYR A 96 -4.55 13.44 4.85
CA TYR A 96 -3.45 13.70 5.77
C TYR A 96 -3.98 13.98 7.17
N ASP A 97 -3.49 13.24 8.17
CA ASP A 97 -3.77 13.51 9.58
C ASP A 97 -5.28 13.67 9.89
N GLY A 98 -6.08 12.72 9.42
CA GLY A 98 -7.55 12.71 9.58
C GLY A 98 -8.30 13.76 8.75
N LYS A 99 -7.61 14.56 7.93
CA LYS A 99 -8.20 15.61 7.09
C LYS A 99 -8.21 15.19 5.62
N LEU A 100 -9.23 15.65 4.92
CA LEU A 100 -9.43 15.45 3.49
C LEU A 100 -9.11 16.71 2.72
N ARG A 101 -8.65 16.55 1.48
CA ARG A 101 -8.72 17.58 0.44
C ARG A 101 -9.10 16.94 -0.89
N TYR A 102 -10.06 17.55 -1.59
CA TYR A 102 -10.56 17.06 -2.87
C TYR A 102 -11.35 18.16 -3.60
N TRP A 103 -11.76 17.90 -4.83
CA TRP A 103 -12.63 18.81 -5.57
C TRP A 103 -13.92 18.15 -6.06
N ARG A 104 -14.94 18.97 -6.28
CA ARG A 104 -16.24 18.62 -6.86
C ARG A 104 -16.52 19.47 -8.10
N PRO A 105 -17.26 18.96 -9.09
CA PRO A 105 -17.75 19.79 -10.18
C PRO A 105 -18.81 20.80 -9.66
N LYS A 106 -18.73 22.08 -10.06
CA LYS A 106 -19.65 23.16 -9.64
C LYS A 106 -21.08 23.04 -10.19
N SER A 107 -21.35 22.12 -11.11
CA SER A 107 -22.70 21.83 -11.59
C SER A 107 -22.87 20.35 -11.93
N SER A 108 -24.03 19.80 -11.60
CA SER A 108 -24.41 18.40 -11.84
C SER A 108 -25.03 18.16 -13.23
N LEU A 109 -25.03 19.14 -14.13
CA LEU A 109 -25.98 19.16 -15.26
C LEU A 109 -25.38 19.79 -16.52
N SER A 110 -24.75 18.96 -17.35
CA SER A 110 -24.95 18.96 -18.80
C SER A 110 -24.30 17.71 -19.39
N SER A 111 -25.06 16.94 -20.16
CA SER A 111 -24.63 15.72 -20.87
C SER A 111 -23.54 15.98 -21.92
N THR A 112 -23.20 17.25 -22.17
CA THR A 112 -22.02 17.65 -22.93
C THR A 112 -20.94 18.10 -21.95
N LEU A 113 -19.89 17.29 -21.79
CA LEU A 113 -18.66 17.65 -21.08
C LEU A 113 -18.20 19.04 -21.56
N PRO A 114 -18.31 20.11 -20.74
CA PRO A 114 -17.54 21.30 -21.02
C PRO A 114 -16.07 20.87 -21.03
N SER A 115 -15.28 21.43 -21.96
CA SER A 115 -13.87 21.10 -22.14
C SER A 115 -13.04 21.28 -20.86
N GLN A 116 -13.54 22.03 -19.87
CA GLN A 116 -13.03 22.09 -18.51
C GLN A 116 -14.20 22.27 -17.51
N PRO A 117 -14.53 21.27 -16.67
CA PRO A 117 -15.51 21.45 -15.61
C PRO A 117 -14.95 22.46 -14.60
N THR A 118 -15.75 23.45 -14.23
CA THR A 118 -15.38 24.37 -13.15
C THR A 118 -15.38 23.59 -11.83
N ALA A 119 -14.24 23.60 -11.13
CA ALA A 119 -14.05 22.84 -9.90
C ALA A 119 -14.32 23.71 -8.66
N GLU A 120 -14.89 23.12 -7.63
CA GLU A 120 -14.94 23.66 -6.27
C GLU A 120 -14.11 22.76 -5.36
N TRP A 121 -13.21 23.35 -4.60
CA TRP A 121 -12.29 22.62 -3.73
C TRP A 121 -12.82 22.58 -2.30
N PHE A 122 -12.59 21.47 -1.63
CA PHE A 122 -13.04 21.22 -0.27
C PHE A 122 -11.88 20.70 0.56
N ALA A 123 -11.80 21.13 1.82
CA ALA A 123 -10.80 20.64 2.77
C ALA A 123 -11.35 20.62 4.21
N GLY A 124 -10.82 19.75 5.05
CA GLY A 124 -11.18 19.66 6.47
C GLY A 124 -11.34 18.21 6.95
N PRO A 125 -11.57 18.00 8.26
CA PRO A 125 -11.95 16.69 8.79
C PRO A 125 -13.37 16.32 8.34
N VAL A 126 -13.70 15.02 8.36
CA VAL A 126 -15.06 14.57 8.02
C VAL A 126 -16.05 15.12 9.04
N GLY A 127 -17.17 15.67 8.55
CA GLY A 127 -18.18 16.36 9.35
C GLY A 127 -18.02 17.88 9.38
N GLU A 128 -16.81 18.39 9.13
CA GLU A 128 -16.49 19.82 9.10
C GLU A 128 -15.76 20.21 7.80
N ILE A 129 -16.11 19.55 6.70
CA ILE A 129 -15.54 19.83 5.38
C ILE A 129 -16.08 21.18 4.91
N ILE A 130 -15.17 22.13 4.67
CA ILE A 130 -15.50 23.47 4.18
C ILE A 130 -14.94 23.70 2.78
N SER A 131 -15.47 24.71 2.09
CA SER A 131 -14.92 25.17 0.81
C SER A 131 -13.50 25.71 1.04
N SER A 132 -12.60 25.37 0.13
CA SER A 132 -11.19 25.76 0.14
C SER A 132 -10.89 26.62 -1.08
N PRO A 133 -9.94 27.58 -0.99
CA PRO A 133 -9.44 28.28 -2.16
C PRO A 133 -8.99 27.30 -3.25
N GLU A 134 -9.26 27.67 -4.50
CA GLU A 134 -8.79 26.91 -5.66
C GLU A 134 -7.25 26.98 -5.73
N PRO A 135 -6.56 25.84 -5.90
CA PRO A 135 -5.11 25.83 -6.03
C PRO A 135 -4.71 26.53 -7.33
N LYS A 136 -3.52 27.15 -7.34
CA LYS A 136 -2.99 27.88 -8.51
C LYS A 136 -2.58 26.98 -9.68
N VAL A 137 -2.83 25.67 -9.59
CA VAL A 137 -2.40 24.66 -10.56
C VAL A 137 -3.63 24.01 -11.20
N SER A 138 -3.47 23.57 -12.45
CA SER A 138 -4.54 22.85 -13.13
C SER A 138 -4.89 21.58 -12.34
N PRO A 139 -6.18 21.26 -12.14
CA PRO A 139 -6.63 20.05 -11.43
C PRO A 139 -6.16 18.73 -12.06
N HIS A 140 -5.55 18.77 -13.26
CA HIS A 140 -5.19 17.60 -14.05
C HIS A 140 -3.67 17.31 -14.13
N GLY A 141 -2.80 18.22 -13.65
CA GLY A 141 -1.35 18.10 -13.83
C GLY A 141 -0.59 17.66 -12.59
N ASP A 142 -0.89 18.27 -11.45
CA ASP A 142 -0.11 18.09 -10.24
C ASP A 142 -0.81 17.16 -9.24
N ARG A 143 -0.02 16.28 -8.61
CA ARG A 143 -0.50 15.43 -7.52
C ARG A 143 -0.29 16.15 -6.20
N MET A 144 -1.27 16.08 -5.32
CA MET A 144 -1.08 16.49 -3.93
C MET A 144 -0.16 15.52 -3.22
N ASP A 145 0.72 16.06 -2.38
CA ASP A 145 1.62 15.26 -1.55
C ASP A 145 0.97 14.96 -0.19
N PRO A 146 0.61 13.70 0.10
CA PRO A 146 0.02 13.33 1.39
C PRO A 146 1.01 13.51 2.55
N LEU A 147 2.32 13.57 2.32
CA LEU A 147 3.29 13.85 3.39
C LEU A 147 3.37 15.35 3.74
N GLN A 148 2.89 16.23 2.86
CA GLN A 148 2.94 17.68 3.02
C GLN A 148 1.57 18.30 3.34
N GLY A 149 0.68 17.56 3.99
CA GLY A 149 -0.64 18.07 4.33
C GLY A 149 -1.58 18.23 3.14
N CYS A 150 -1.47 17.33 2.15
CA CYS A 150 -2.27 17.38 0.92
C CYS A 150 -2.14 18.72 0.19
N ARG A 151 -0.91 19.19 0.05
CA ARG A 151 -0.56 20.39 -0.70
C ARG A 151 -0.07 20.03 -2.09
N PHE A 152 -0.30 20.93 -3.03
CA PHE A 152 0.32 20.87 -4.35
C PHE A 152 1.77 21.32 -4.28
N GLU A 153 2.60 20.92 -5.25
CA GLU A 153 4.01 21.32 -5.32
C GLU A 153 4.19 22.85 -5.27
N SER A 154 3.28 23.60 -5.89
CA SER A 154 3.28 25.08 -5.88
C SER A 154 2.92 25.72 -4.54
N GLU A 155 2.33 24.97 -3.62
CA GLU A 155 1.95 25.41 -2.26
C GLU A 155 2.96 24.96 -1.21
N ILE A 156 3.89 24.08 -1.59
CA ILE A 156 4.94 23.58 -0.72
C ILE A 156 6.14 24.53 -0.82
N PRO A 157 6.76 24.93 0.30
CA PRO A 157 7.98 25.73 0.26
C PRO A 157 9.04 25.12 -0.66
N PRO A 158 9.78 25.95 -1.41
CA PRO A 158 10.86 25.47 -2.25
C PRO A 158 11.93 24.77 -1.40
N LEU A 159 12.77 23.99 -2.07
CA LEU A 159 13.95 23.40 -1.43
C LEU A 159 14.81 24.53 -0.81
N PRO A 160 15.20 24.44 0.48
CA PRO A 160 16.04 25.45 1.11
C PRO A 160 17.32 25.73 0.32
N ASP A 161 17.78 26.98 0.30
CA ASP A 161 18.90 27.43 -0.55
C ASP A 161 20.16 26.58 -0.39
N GLN A 162 20.48 26.20 0.85
CA GLN A 162 21.62 25.32 1.16
C GLN A 162 21.51 23.97 0.44
N LEU A 163 20.32 23.35 0.45
CA LEU A 163 20.08 22.09 -0.26
C LEU A 163 19.99 22.30 -1.78
N ALA A 164 19.49 23.45 -2.23
CA ALA A 164 19.51 23.81 -3.64
C ALA A 164 20.93 23.98 -4.20
N VAL A 165 21.85 24.54 -3.41
CA VAL A 165 23.30 24.60 -3.72
C VAL A 165 23.89 23.19 -3.72
N ARG A 166 23.67 22.40 -2.65
CA ARG A 166 24.16 21.02 -2.54
C ARG A 166 23.70 20.14 -3.71
N ARG A 167 22.43 20.25 -4.13
CA ARG A 167 21.88 19.56 -5.31
C ARG A 167 22.70 19.84 -6.58
N LYS A 168 23.16 21.09 -6.76
CA LYS A 168 23.98 21.49 -7.92
C LYS A 168 25.42 21.01 -7.81
N THR A 169 26.02 21.03 -6.61
CA THR A 169 27.44 20.71 -6.43
C THR A 169 27.73 19.21 -6.37
N VAL A 170 26.93 18.43 -5.64
CA VAL A 170 27.16 16.98 -5.47
C VAL A 170 26.26 16.11 -6.34
N SER A 171 25.47 16.72 -7.25
CA SER A 171 24.52 16.02 -8.12
C SER A 171 23.50 15.13 -7.36
N SER A 172 23.25 15.42 -6.08
CA SER A 172 22.29 14.70 -5.25
C SER A 172 20.86 15.12 -5.54
N GLN A 173 19.90 14.21 -5.38
CA GLN A 173 18.47 14.56 -5.32
C GLN A 173 18.00 14.60 -3.87
N PHE A 174 16.98 15.41 -3.61
CA PHE A 174 16.36 15.51 -2.29
C PHE A 174 14.88 15.18 -2.44
N VAL A 175 14.42 14.19 -1.70
CA VAL A 175 12.99 13.86 -1.60
C VAL A 175 12.49 14.36 -0.25
N ARG A 176 11.36 15.08 -0.27
CA ARG A 176 10.74 15.59 0.96
C ARG A 176 10.18 14.42 1.78
N LEU A 177 10.47 14.43 3.07
CA LEU A 177 9.80 13.59 4.07
C LEU A 177 8.68 14.41 4.72
N LYS A 178 8.06 13.95 5.80
CA LYS A 178 7.12 14.81 6.56
C LYS A 178 7.84 16.09 7.01
N PRO A 179 7.15 17.22 7.19
CA PRO A 179 7.78 18.49 7.56
C PRO A 179 8.72 18.38 8.78
N GLU A 180 8.33 17.61 9.79
CA GLU A 180 9.11 17.35 11.00
C GLU A 180 10.28 16.37 10.79
N HIS A 181 10.34 15.65 9.67
CA HIS A 181 11.39 14.69 9.32
C HIS A 181 12.41 15.24 8.31
N GLY A 182 12.12 16.38 7.67
CA GLY A 182 13.03 17.03 6.72
C GLY A 182 13.08 16.35 5.34
N TRP A 183 14.26 15.97 4.89
CA TRP A 183 14.50 15.41 3.55
C TRP A 183 15.36 14.16 3.61
N VAL A 184 15.25 13.32 2.58
CA VAL A 184 16.25 12.27 2.31
C VAL A 184 17.10 12.70 1.13
N GLU A 185 18.41 12.59 1.28
CA GLU A 185 19.37 12.79 0.19
C GLU A 185 19.56 11.47 -0.57
N PHE A 186 19.36 11.53 -1.88
CA PHE A 186 19.68 10.47 -2.82
C PHE A 186 20.98 10.81 -3.55
N ALA A 187 22.05 10.08 -3.22
CA ALA A 187 23.36 10.26 -3.83
C ALA A 187 23.48 9.46 -5.14
N LYS A 188 24.14 10.00 -6.16
CA LYS A 188 24.51 9.23 -7.36
C LYS A 188 25.59 8.21 -7.03
N ARG A 189 25.58 7.07 -7.72
CA ARG A 189 26.70 6.13 -7.68
C ARG A 189 27.89 6.67 -8.46
N SER A 190 29.09 6.51 -7.90
CA SER A 190 30.33 6.85 -8.60
C SER A 190 30.49 6.00 -9.86
N GLY A 191 30.84 6.63 -10.99
CA GLY A 191 31.04 5.96 -12.28
C GLY A 191 29.77 5.74 -13.11
N ASP A 192 28.58 6.03 -12.59
CA ASP A 192 27.37 5.93 -13.40
C ASP A 192 27.33 7.05 -14.45
N PRO A 193 26.97 6.75 -15.71
CA PRO A 193 26.84 7.75 -16.75
C PRO A 193 25.87 8.87 -16.33
N PRO A 194 26.03 10.10 -16.83
CA PRO A 194 25.15 11.23 -16.46
C PRO A 194 23.64 10.96 -16.65
N HIS A 195 23.29 10.07 -17.59
CA HIS A 195 21.92 9.67 -17.92
C HIS A 195 21.36 8.53 -17.07
N VAL A 196 22.19 7.86 -16.26
CA VAL A 196 21.77 6.77 -15.37
C VAL A 196 21.47 7.34 -13.99
N LEU A 197 20.21 7.63 -13.72
CA LEU A 197 19.72 8.08 -12.41
C LEU A 197 19.61 6.90 -11.41
N ARG A 198 20.68 6.14 -11.22
CA ARG A 198 20.80 5.20 -10.10
C ARG A 198 21.36 5.98 -8.93
N GLN A 199 20.46 6.52 -8.14
CA GLN A 199 20.81 7.18 -6.89
C GLN A 199 20.68 6.16 -5.76
N TYR A 200 20.79 6.54 -4.51
CA TYR A 200 20.37 5.71 -3.38
C TYR A 200 20.27 6.63 -2.17
N PRO A 201 19.34 6.36 -1.23
CA PRO A 201 19.28 7.14 -0.01
C PRO A 201 20.62 7.02 0.71
N ALA A 202 21.25 8.17 0.93
CA ALA A 202 22.60 8.29 1.49
C ALA A 202 22.59 8.95 2.86
N ALA A 203 21.66 9.90 3.09
CA ALA A 203 21.53 10.59 4.36
C ALA A 203 20.10 11.08 4.60
N ILE A 204 19.74 11.28 5.87
CA ILE A 204 18.58 12.07 6.27
C ILE A 204 19.06 13.49 6.58
N ILE A 205 18.44 14.48 5.97
CA ILE A 205 18.67 15.88 6.26
C ILE A 205 17.53 16.34 7.17
N PRO A 206 17.79 16.57 8.47
CA PRO A 206 16.75 17.04 9.38
C PRO A 206 16.25 18.44 8.97
N PRO A 207 15.11 18.90 9.50
CA PRO A 207 14.65 20.26 9.29
C PRO A 207 15.71 21.30 9.71
N ALA A 208 15.64 22.50 9.13
CA ALA A 208 16.65 23.56 9.28
C ALA A 208 17.00 23.81 10.76
N GLY A 209 18.30 23.89 11.06
CA GLY A 209 18.84 24.19 12.40
C GLY A 209 19.31 22.99 13.23
N GLN A 210 19.23 21.75 12.74
CA GLN A 210 19.59 20.55 13.53
C GLN A 210 20.85 19.80 13.09
N ALA A 211 21.27 19.84 11.81
CA ALA A 211 22.59 19.39 11.35
C ALA A 211 22.80 19.76 9.87
N GLU A 212 23.80 20.61 9.55
CA GLU A 212 24.07 21.02 8.16
C GLU A 212 24.57 19.87 7.26
N SER A 213 25.25 18.88 7.85
CA SER A 213 25.83 17.76 7.10
C SER A 213 24.82 16.67 6.74
N GLY A 214 23.70 16.58 7.45
CA GLY A 214 22.80 15.42 7.43
C GLY A 214 23.33 14.24 8.26
N ILE A 215 22.43 13.28 8.53
CA ILE A 215 22.69 12.02 9.21
C ILE A 215 22.93 10.95 8.15
N ALA A 216 24.18 10.53 7.98
CA ALA A 216 24.52 9.49 7.02
C ALA A 216 23.84 8.16 7.38
N LEU A 217 23.26 7.49 6.38
CA LEU A 217 22.70 6.16 6.57
C LEU A 217 23.83 5.13 6.76
N PRO A 218 23.59 4.04 7.54
CA PRO A 218 24.63 3.07 7.88
C PRO A 218 25.32 2.45 6.65
N GLU A 219 26.63 2.20 6.77
CA GLU A 219 27.44 1.70 5.65
C GLU A 219 26.94 0.38 5.10
N PHE A 220 26.56 -0.57 5.97
CA PHE A 220 26.06 -1.88 5.53
C PHE A 220 24.84 -1.76 4.60
N PHE A 221 23.98 -0.77 4.87
CA PHE A 221 22.79 -0.49 4.07
C PHE A 221 23.18 0.14 2.74
N ARG A 222 24.05 1.16 2.75
CA ARG A 222 24.55 1.79 1.52
C ARG A 222 25.28 0.79 0.61
N GLU A 223 26.09 -0.09 1.19
CA GLU A 223 26.77 -1.17 0.47
C GLU A 223 25.80 -2.19 -0.13
N ASN A 224 24.72 -2.52 0.59
CA ASN A 224 23.64 -3.36 0.03
C ASN A 224 23.01 -2.68 -1.19
N LEU A 225 22.66 -1.40 -1.10
CA LEU A 225 22.04 -0.64 -2.19
C LEU A 225 22.94 -0.50 -3.42
N LYS A 226 24.26 -0.36 -3.23
CA LYS A 226 25.23 -0.36 -4.34
C LYS A 226 25.21 -1.67 -5.13
N ARG A 227 24.75 -2.79 -4.58
CA ARG A 227 24.62 -4.06 -5.30
C ARG A 227 23.33 -4.18 -6.11
N VAL A 228 22.40 -3.25 -5.94
CA VAL A 228 21.09 -3.28 -6.57
C VAL A 228 21.09 -2.50 -7.88
N SER A 229 20.37 -3.04 -8.89
CA SER A 229 20.29 -2.41 -10.21
C SER A 229 19.37 -1.18 -10.25
N ARG A 230 18.27 -1.17 -9.48
CA ARG A 230 17.36 -0.03 -9.23
C ARG A 230 16.66 -0.18 -7.88
N TYR A 231 15.99 0.86 -7.41
CA TYR A 231 15.10 0.81 -6.26
C TYR A 231 13.85 1.59 -6.65
N ASP A 232 12.74 1.29 -5.99
CA ASP A 232 11.58 2.15 -6.08
C ASP A 232 11.93 3.44 -5.34
N SER A 233 12.01 4.57 -6.06
CA SER A 233 12.31 5.86 -5.45
C SER A 233 11.17 6.36 -4.56
N THR A 234 10.01 5.70 -4.59
CA THR A 234 8.86 6.05 -3.78
C THR A 234 9.07 5.55 -2.35
N LEU A 235 9.33 6.48 -1.44
CA LEU A 235 9.31 6.21 0.00
C LEU A 235 7.88 6.30 0.52
N LEU A 236 7.37 5.17 1.01
CA LEU A 236 6.04 5.10 1.62
C LEU A 236 6.15 5.24 3.14
N TYR A 237 5.47 6.23 3.73
CA TYR A 237 5.47 6.44 5.18
C TYR A 237 4.46 5.52 5.89
N TYR A 238 4.86 4.96 7.03
CA TYR A 238 4.03 4.12 7.88
C TYR A 238 3.97 4.67 9.32
N PRO A 239 2.83 5.24 9.76
CA PRO A 239 2.72 5.88 11.07
C PRO A 239 3.05 4.97 12.26
N HIS A 240 2.62 3.70 12.25
CA HIS A 240 2.87 2.74 13.35
C HIS A 240 4.35 2.41 13.59
N ARG A 241 5.24 2.70 12.63
CA ARG A 241 6.70 2.59 12.80
C ARG A 241 7.41 3.93 12.85
N ASN A 242 6.69 5.03 12.57
CA ASN A 242 7.27 6.34 12.28
C ASN A 242 8.47 6.25 11.32
N ALA A 243 8.30 5.50 10.22
CA ALA A 243 9.37 5.16 9.30
C ALA A 243 8.89 5.15 7.85
N TYR A 244 9.84 5.15 6.93
CA TYR A 244 9.63 5.05 5.49
C TYR A 244 10.05 3.68 4.99
N VAL A 245 9.29 3.11 4.06
CA VAL A 245 9.67 1.86 3.40
C VAL A 245 10.40 2.19 2.10
N LEU A 246 11.57 1.61 1.95
CA LEU A 246 12.28 1.51 0.68
C LEU A 246 12.25 0.06 0.20
N ARG A 247 11.81 -0.16 -1.04
CA ARG A 247 11.90 -1.45 -1.71
C ARG A 247 13.03 -1.42 -2.74
N THR A 248 14.01 -2.31 -2.60
CA THR A 248 14.99 -2.54 -3.66
C THR A 248 14.32 -3.33 -4.79
N GLN A 249 14.58 -3.02 -6.06
CA GLN A 249 13.98 -3.75 -7.17
C GLN A 249 15.01 -4.04 -8.25
N HIS A 250 15.12 -5.30 -8.63
CA HIS A 250 15.98 -5.69 -9.73
C HIS A 250 15.16 -5.89 -10.99
N TYR A 251 15.43 -5.07 -12.02
CA TYR A 251 14.73 -5.12 -13.31
C TYR A 251 15.43 -5.97 -14.36
N GLN A 252 16.59 -6.56 -14.03
CA GLN A 252 17.27 -7.46 -14.94
C GLN A 252 16.50 -8.79 -15.02
N SER A 253 16.21 -9.22 -16.25
CA SER A 253 15.64 -10.54 -16.53
C SER A 253 16.59 -11.27 -17.49
N PRO A 254 17.12 -12.45 -17.12
CA PRO A 254 16.95 -13.12 -15.82
C PRO A 254 17.64 -12.35 -14.68
N LEU A 255 17.14 -12.52 -13.46
CA LEU A 255 17.84 -12.03 -12.27
C LEU A 255 19.09 -12.87 -12.06
N PRO A 256 20.25 -12.26 -11.79
CA PRO A 256 21.44 -13.03 -11.42
C PRO A 256 21.18 -13.87 -10.16
N GLU A 257 21.77 -15.06 -10.10
CA GLU A 257 21.64 -15.95 -8.95
C GLU A 257 22.16 -15.27 -7.67
N GLY A 258 21.50 -15.54 -6.54
CA GLY A 258 21.86 -14.97 -5.23
C GLY A 258 21.47 -13.50 -5.03
N VAL A 259 20.90 -12.84 -6.03
CA VAL A 259 20.44 -11.45 -5.90
C VAL A 259 19.17 -11.39 -5.07
N ARG A 260 19.27 -10.66 -3.94
CA ARG A 260 18.17 -10.45 -3.00
C ARG A 260 17.45 -9.15 -3.29
N THR A 261 16.12 -9.21 -3.23
CA THR A 261 15.28 -8.03 -3.05
C THR A 261 15.00 -7.87 -1.56
N THR A 262 15.09 -6.65 -1.08
CA THR A 262 14.99 -6.33 0.34
C THR A 262 14.06 -5.14 0.53
N LEU A 263 13.23 -5.23 1.55
CA LEU A 263 12.46 -4.12 2.06
C LEU A 263 13.14 -3.58 3.31
N TRP A 264 13.24 -2.27 3.40
CA TRP A 264 13.92 -1.57 4.49
C TRP A 264 13.01 -0.54 5.12
N TRP A 265 12.99 -0.49 6.45
CA TRP A 265 12.59 0.70 7.19
C TRP A 265 13.75 1.70 7.17
N ILE A 266 13.44 2.95 6.86
CA ILE A 266 14.33 4.10 6.99
C ILE A 266 13.66 5.07 7.96
N TYR A 267 14.32 5.33 9.08
CA TYR A 267 13.81 6.18 10.14
C TYR A 267 14.32 7.62 9.98
N PRO A 268 13.57 8.64 10.47
CA PRO A 268 14.00 10.05 10.43
C PRO A 268 15.31 10.34 11.18
N ASP A 269 15.69 9.48 12.13
CA ASP A 269 16.94 9.56 12.90
C ASP A 269 18.14 8.92 12.16
N GLY A 270 17.95 8.46 10.92
CA GLY A 270 18.97 7.79 10.12
C GLY A 270 19.16 6.29 10.41
N ARG A 271 18.43 5.73 11.39
CA ARG A 271 18.41 4.29 11.61
C ARG A 271 17.77 3.59 10.41
N VAL A 272 18.22 2.36 10.13
CA VAL A 272 17.63 1.49 9.10
C VAL A 272 17.44 0.09 9.66
N GLU A 273 16.39 -0.59 9.22
CA GLU A 273 16.04 -1.95 9.67
C GLU A 273 15.55 -2.76 8.48
N GLU A 274 16.08 -3.97 8.31
CA GLU A 274 15.60 -4.90 7.29
C GLU A 274 14.22 -5.43 7.70
N ILE A 275 13.24 -5.34 6.80
CA ILE A 275 11.90 -5.88 7.02
C ILE A 275 11.83 -7.34 6.56
N VAL A 276 12.27 -7.57 5.32
CA VAL A 276 12.33 -8.88 4.69
C VAL A 276 13.33 -8.83 3.55
N SER A 277 14.13 -9.88 3.42
CA SER A 277 14.98 -10.12 2.27
C SER A 277 14.61 -11.45 1.61
N TYR A 278 14.47 -11.43 0.28
CA TYR A 278 14.05 -12.60 -0.47
C TYR A 278 14.79 -12.72 -1.80
N THR A 279 14.99 -13.94 -2.27
CA THR A 279 15.48 -14.25 -3.62
C THR A 279 14.29 -14.56 -4.53
N ARG A 280 14.39 -14.20 -5.82
CA ARG A 280 13.38 -14.59 -6.81
C ARG A 280 13.70 -15.95 -7.44
N ASP A 281 14.49 -16.78 -6.76
CA ASP A 281 14.80 -18.12 -7.25
C ASP A 281 13.53 -18.99 -7.32
N LYS A 282 13.68 -20.20 -7.87
CA LYS A 282 12.56 -21.11 -8.19
C LYS A 282 11.63 -21.41 -7.00
N SER A 283 12.06 -21.21 -5.76
CA SER A 283 11.26 -21.43 -4.55
C SER A 283 10.30 -20.27 -4.22
N TRP A 284 10.54 -19.11 -4.83
CA TRP A 284 9.75 -17.89 -4.65
C TRP A 284 9.17 -17.43 -5.99
N PRO A 285 8.13 -18.12 -6.52
CA PRO A 285 7.39 -17.66 -7.68
C PRO A 285 6.53 -16.45 -7.28
N LEU A 286 7.19 -15.32 -7.01
CA LEU A 286 6.63 -13.99 -7.17
C LEU A 286 6.65 -13.63 -8.65
N ALA A 287 6.05 -14.48 -9.49
CA ALA A 287 5.83 -14.09 -10.87
C ALA A 287 5.16 -12.71 -10.92
N ASN A 288 4.30 -12.39 -9.93
CA ASN A 288 3.50 -11.17 -9.90
C ASN A 288 3.27 -10.56 -8.49
N ALA A 289 4.28 -10.45 -7.60
CA ALA A 289 4.10 -9.59 -6.41
C ALA A 289 4.13 -8.11 -6.80
N ASN A 290 2.96 -7.49 -6.74
CA ASN A 290 2.77 -6.11 -7.18
C ASN A 290 2.96 -5.10 -6.05
N SER A 291 2.68 -5.51 -4.81
CA SER A 291 2.76 -4.63 -3.64
C SER A 291 3.10 -5.41 -2.39
N PHE A 292 3.99 -4.86 -1.56
CA PHE A 292 4.27 -5.34 -0.22
C PHE A 292 3.66 -4.40 0.80
N ILE A 293 3.16 -4.97 1.88
CA ILE A 293 2.40 -4.31 2.94
C ILE A 293 3.03 -4.74 4.26
N PRO A 294 4.02 -3.99 4.78
CA PRO A 294 4.59 -4.25 6.09
C PRO A 294 3.62 -3.76 7.17
N ALA A 295 2.75 -4.67 7.59
CA ALA A 295 1.82 -4.46 8.69
C ALA A 295 2.51 -4.69 10.04
N ARG A 296 1.84 -4.29 11.12
CA ARG A 296 2.35 -4.49 12.48
C ARG A 296 2.58 -5.97 12.80
N SER A 297 1.69 -6.84 12.31
CA SER A 297 1.73 -8.29 12.51
C SER A 297 2.65 -9.06 11.56
N GLY A 298 3.36 -8.35 10.68
CA GLY A 298 4.31 -8.91 9.73
C GLY A 298 4.11 -8.41 8.30
N VAL A 299 4.79 -9.07 7.35
CA VAL A 299 4.76 -8.65 5.94
C VAL A 299 3.67 -9.39 5.18
N TYR A 300 2.85 -8.63 4.48
CA TYR A 300 1.88 -9.13 3.53
C TYR A 300 2.24 -8.69 2.12
N PHE A 301 1.72 -9.36 1.11
CA PHE A 301 1.86 -8.92 -0.27
C PHE A 301 0.65 -9.29 -1.11
N ILE A 302 0.42 -8.49 -2.15
CA ILE A 302 -0.59 -8.73 -3.17
C ILE A 302 0.12 -9.38 -4.37
N GLY A 303 -0.36 -10.55 -4.77
CA GLY A 303 0.20 -11.23 -5.94
C GLY A 303 -0.66 -12.40 -6.41
N ALA A 304 -0.04 -13.31 -7.15
CA ALA A 304 -0.67 -14.52 -7.65
C ALA A 304 0.20 -15.76 -7.41
N ASP A 305 -0.47 -16.92 -7.23
CA ASP A 305 0.16 -18.24 -7.16
C ASP A 305 0.64 -18.77 -8.53
N THR A 306 0.52 -17.97 -9.59
CA THR A 306 0.87 -18.34 -10.97
C THR A 306 1.48 -17.17 -11.74
N THR A 307 2.19 -17.48 -12.82
CA THR A 307 2.55 -16.53 -13.88
C THR A 307 1.36 -16.18 -14.79
N LEU A 308 0.34 -17.04 -14.84
CA LEU A 308 -0.82 -16.88 -15.73
C LEU A 308 -1.75 -15.78 -15.21
N THR A 309 -1.77 -14.66 -15.92
CA THR A 309 -2.49 -13.45 -15.48
C THR A 309 -4.01 -13.55 -15.60
N SER A 310 -4.53 -14.54 -16.33
CA SER A 310 -5.96 -14.73 -16.65
C SER A 310 -6.80 -15.40 -15.55
N TYR A 311 -6.19 -15.96 -14.50
CA TYR A 311 -6.91 -16.69 -13.45
C TYR A 311 -7.01 -15.87 -12.16
N VAL A 312 -8.12 -15.15 -11.98
CA VAL A 312 -8.37 -14.30 -10.78
C VAL A 312 -8.36 -15.12 -9.48
N GLY A 313 -8.83 -16.37 -9.52
CA GLY A 313 -8.80 -17.27 -8.36
C GLY A 313 -7.41 -17.62 -7.83
N LEU A 314 -6.35 -17.34 -8.60
CA LEU A 314 -4.97 -17.52 -8.21
C LEU A 314 -4.33 -16.24 -7.66
N TYR A 315 -5.04 -15.10 -7.70
CA TYR A 315 -4.63 -13.87 -7.03
C TYR A 315 -5.07 -13.88 -5.57
N GLY A 316 -4.39 -13.08 -4.76
CA GLY A 316 -4.78 -12.87 -3.38
C GLY A 316 -3.87 -11.94 -2.61
N LEU A 317 -4.26 -11.76 -1.34
CA LEU A 317 -3.41 -11.24 -0.28
C LEU A 317 -2.75 -12.43 0.42
N PHE A 318 -1.43 -12.38 0.55
CA PHE A 318 -0.64 -13.42 1.17
C PHE A 318 0.13 -12.87 2.36
N ARG A 319 0.21 -13.64 3.45
CA ARG A 319 1.15 -13.39 4.55
C ARG A 319 2.46 -14.10 4.26
N TYR A 320 3.56 -13.37 4.43
CA TYR A 320 4.92 -13.90 4.42
C TYR A 320 5.30 -14.47 5.78
N TYR A 321 6.02 -15.59 5.79
CA TYR A 321 6.62 -16.18 6.98
C TYR A 321 8.12 -16.37 6.76
N ASP A 322 8.87 -16.30 7.86
CA ASP A 322 10.30 -16.58 7.89
C ASP A 322 10.51 -18.05 7.49
N ASP A 323 11.23 -18.30 6.38
CA ASP A 323 11.42 -19.57 5.65
C ASP A 323 10.88 -19.59 4.20
N ASN A 324 10.53 -18.43 3.64
CA ASN A 324 9.97 -18.29 2.30
C ASN A 324 8.59 -18.95 2.12
N LYS A 325 7.95 -19.44 3.18
CA LYS A 325 6.55 -19.88 3.09
C LYS A 325 5.62 -18.68 3.01
N ARG A 326 4.48 -18.93 2.38
CA ARG A 326 3.37 -17.99 2.29
C ARG A 326 2.07 -18.68 2.60
N ARG A 327 1.14 -17.93 3.18
CA ARG A 327 -0.25 -18.37 3.34
C ARG A 327 -1.15 -17.35 2.71
N ARG A 328 -2.02 -17.81 1.80
CA ARG A 328 -3.10 -16.97 1.27
C ARG A 328 -4.06 -16.63 2.40
N VAL A 329 -4.31 -15.34 2.58
CA VAL A 329 -5.19 -14.77 3.60
C VAL A 329 -6.55 -14.42 2.98
N VAL A 330 -6.52 -13.78 1.82
CA VAL A 330 -7.70 -13.43 1.04
C VAL A 330 -7.48 -13.89 -0.39
N ALA A 331 -8.48 -14.57 -0.97
CA ALA A 331 -8.48 -14.93 -2.39
C ALA A 331 -9.20 -13.83 -3.21
N GLY A 332 -8.79 -13.72 -4.47
CA GLY A 332 -9.34 -12.73 -5.39
C GLY A 332 -8.29 -11.70 -5.81
N ARG A 333 -8.65 -10.89 -6.81
CA ARG A 333 -7.77 -9.85 -7.29
C ARG A 333 -7.88 -8.65 -6.37
N ILE A 334 -6.82 -8.41 -5.59
CA ILE A 334 -6.74 -7.28 -4.69
C ILE A 334 -6.31 -6.02 -5.47
N GLY A 335 -7.13 -4.98 -5.36
CA GLY A 335 -6.98 -3.67 -5.98
C GLY A 335 -6.62 -2.60 -4.95
N PRO A 336 -6.91 -1.31 -5.21
CA PRO A 336 -6.49 -0.20 -4.35
C PRO A 336 -6.61 -0.54 -2.87
N TRP A 337 -5.53 -0.31 -2.12
CA TRP A 337 -5.41 -0.72 -0.73
C TRP A 337 -4.77 0.38 0.10
N ALA A 338 -5.05 0.37 1.40
CA ALA A 338 -4.40 1.20 2.40
C ALA A 338 -4.31 0.46 3.73
N LEU A 339 -3.16 0.55 4.38
CA LEU A 339 -2.94 0.04 5.73
C LEU A 339 -3.31 1.14 6.74
N SER A 340 -3.98 0.76 7.83
CA SER A 340 -4.38 1.69 8.89
C SER A 340 -3.17 2.31 9.59
N PRO A 341 -3.32 3.48 10.23
CA PRO A 341 -2.22 4.17 10.90
C PRO A 341 -1.52 3.32 11.97
N ASP A 342 -2.27 2.46 12.69
CA ASP A 342 -1.75 1.53 13.71
C ASP A 342 -1.13 0.24 13.13
N GLY A 343 -1.19 0.07 11.80
CA GLY A 343 -0.66 -1.07 11.08
C GLY A 343 -1.44 -2.37 11.26
N CYS A 344 -2.63 -2.34 11.86
CA CYS A 344 -3.39 -3.54 12.20
C CYS A 344 -4.56 -3.87 11.29
N LYS A 345 -5.03 -2.94 10.46
CA LYS A 345 -6.13 -3.18 9.53
C LYS A 345 -5.70 -2.83 8.11
N LEU A 346 -6.16 -3.63 7.15
CA LEU A 346 -5.97 -3.36 5.74
C LEU A 346 -7.34 -3.17 5.09
N ALA A 347 -7.56 -1.99 4.52
CA ALA A 347 -8.68 -1.72 3.65
C ALA A 347 -8.24 -1.95 2.21
N PHE A 348 -9.02 -2.68 1.42
CA PHE A 348 -8.66 -3.04 0.06
C PHE A 348 -9.89 -3.29 -0.80
N GLY A 349 -9.76 -2.99 -2.09
CA GLY A 349 -10.72 -3.47 -3.09
C GLY A 349 -10.47 -4.94 -3.43
N ASN A 350 -11.51 -5.78 -3.49
CA ASN A 350 -11.40 -7.17 -3.90
C ASN A 350 -12.35 -7.49 -5.07
N ASP A 351 -11.80 -8.02 -6.15
CA ASP A 351 -12.56 -8.64 -7.23
C ASP A 351 -12.47 -10.17 -7.07
N ASP A 352 -13.52 -10.75 -6.48
CA ASP A 352 -13.62 -12.16 -6.11
C ASP A 352 -14.25 -13.05 -7.19
N ARG A 353 -14.52 -12.48 -8.37
CA ARG A 353 -15.11 -13.22 -9.50
C ARG A 353 -14.09 -14.20 -10.08
N TRP A 354 -14.52 -15.44 -10.31
CA TRP A 354 -13.66 -16.54 -10.76
C TRP A 354 -13.16 -16.38 -12.21
N LEU A 355 -13.98 -15.84 -13.10
CA LEU A 355 -13.71 -15.63 -14.54
C LEU A 355 -13.85 -14.15 -14.92
N VAL A 356 -12.96 -13.68 -15.80
CA VAL A 356 -12.65 -12.24 -16.04
C VAL A 356 -13.46 -11.65 -17.20
N ASP A 357 -14.72 -12.05 -17.37
CA ASP A 357 -15.57 -11.39 -18.36
C ASP A 357 -16.12 -10.07 -17.79
N GLY A 358 -15.79 -8.97 -18.47
CA GLY A 358 -16.25 -7.63 -18.16
C GLY A 358 -15.31 -6.76 -17.29
N PRO A 359 -15.73 -5.52 -16.97
CA PRO A 359 -14.93 -4.58 -16.21
C PRO A 359 -14.70 -5.07 -14.78
N ARG A 360 -13.55 -4.70 -14.21
CA ARG A 360 -13.17 -5.07 -12.83
C ARG A 360 -14.12 -4.45 -11.81
N GLN A 361 -14.50 -5.22 -10.80
CA GLN A 361 -15.39 -4.78 -9.74
C GLN A 361 -14.73 -5.07 -8.39
N TYR A 362 -14.26 -4.01 -7.73
CA TYR A 362 -13.54 -4.14 -6.46
C TYR A 362 -14.47 -3.83 -5.30
N LYS A 363 -15.02 -4.84 -4.63
CA LYS A 363 -15.76 -4.64 -3.36
C LYS A 363 -14.80 -4.13 -2.31
N LEU A 364 -15.16 -3.05 -1.59
CA LEU A 364 -14.34 -2.60 -0.47
C LEU A 364 -14.47 -3.59 0.69
N GLN A 365 -13.34 -4.10 1.12
CA GLN A 365 -13.22 -5.01 2.24
C GLN A 365 -12.17 -4.49 3.23
N VAL A 366 -12.36 -4.81 4.51
CA VAL A 366 -11.41 -4.50 5.58
C VAL A 366 -11.10 -5.79 6.33
N ILE A 367 -9.82 -6.05 6.54
CA ILE A 367 -9.33 -7.19 7.33
C ILE A 367 -8.50 -6.70 8.51
N ASP A 368 -8.72 -7.30 9.68
CA ASP A 368 -7.83 -7.13 10.85
C ASP A 368 -6.68 -8.13 10.74
N LEU A 369 -5.48 -7.60 10.58
CA LEU A 369 -4.22 -8.32 10.42
C LEU A 369 -3.56 -8.67 11.76
N CYS A 370 -3.91 -7.96 12.85
CA CYS A 370 -3.38 -8.19 14.20
C CYS A 370 -4.28 -9.10 15.04
N LYS A 371 -5.47 -9.47 14.53
CA LYS A 371 -6.37 -10.37 15.23
C LYS A 371 -5.69 -11.72 15.53
N GLY A 372 -5.71 -12.11 16.80
CA GLY A 372 -5.11 -13.36 17.29
C GLY A 372 -3.66 -13.23 17.77
N GLU A 373 -3.04 -12.04 17.66
CA GLU A 373 -1.78 -11.78 18.34
C GLU A 373 -2.00 -11.70 19.85
N LYS A 374 -1.34 -12.60 20.60
CA LYS A 374 -1.27 -12.47 22.06
C LYS A 374 -0.50 -11.19 22.35
N LYS A 375 -1.17 -10.23 22.99
CA LYS A 375 -0.56 -8.98 23.44
C LYS A 375 0.55 -9.21 24.45
#